data_AF-A0A016BWH5-F1
#
_entry.id   AF-A0A016BWH5-F1
#
_cell.length_a   1.000
_cell.length_b   1.000
_cell.length_c   1.000
_cell.angle_alpha   90.00
_cell.angle_beta   90.00
_cell.angle_gamma   90.00
#
_symmetry.space_group_name_H-M   'P 1'
#
loop_
_entity.id
_entity.type
_entity.pdbx_description
1 polymer ?
#
loop_
_entity_poly.entity_id
_entity_poly.type
_entity_poly.pdbx_seq_one_letter_code
_entity_poly.pdbx_strand_id
1 'polypeptide(L)'
;MKMILNFSECILSFFSLCLLCVVFSCDEMDIDQGPPTSVTRNLMTSDGPGFKIDTVTYDKIPAEYARKILSLEEPTSVVTDKSKRSFRVNELFQIRKANDQLLSITSYSAKTVYDLTLEVYVEGGSQYVPIAYLDSIPGFSQFEFKPSLINGNFIYKKDNGVDTLSLSSLNEKRMKFRLLSDDKHFEMLSKIDAEWNISFSNYDWKPGYESGSWRELSAIYAREWVVIITNYAYMMTTPEYAFIMRNFSKIFGGELYDNNRVKFTPEKYLSEEKRFKQPHNFVCGRSKPSVGGLGGGNVWGVTHWNYYGHYASFSGWESITHEFMHCMGYGHSSNMTYASGGVGWTEFMWQLHTYLRGNDWLPYTDRNLLGFHKPENAKYRNGGIDPDKLNDNKILQFYNKSKVTQYFLANPLSK
;
A
#
# COMPACT_ATOMS: atom_id res chain seq x y z
N MET A 1 71.19 -7.94 38.56
CA MET A 1 71.95 -6.72 38.21
C MET A 1 71.09 -5.52 38.63
N LYS A 2 71.53 -4.80 39.68
CA LYS A 2 71.19 -3.44 40.19
C LYS A 2 69.98 -2.71 39.54
N MET A 3 69.02 -2.09 40.23
CA MET A 3 68.92 -1.31 41.50
C MET A 3 67.40 -1.21 41.81
N ILE A 4 66.81 -1.55 42.97
CA ILE A 4 66.77 -0.92 44.31
C ILE A 4 66.69 0.62 44.33
N LEU A 5 65.58 1.15 44.86
CA LEU A 5 65.44 2.23 45.87
C LEU A 5 63.93 2.34 46.21
N ASN A 6 63.41 1.66 47.25
CA ASN A 6 63.35 2.00 48.68
C ASN A 6 62.82 3.42 48.99
N PHE A 7 61.72 3.50 49.75
CA PHE A 7 61.62 3.96 51.15
C PHE A 7 60.13 3.92 51.56
N SER A 8 59.70 3.10 52.53
CA SER A 8 59.64 3.40 53.99
C SER A 8 58.94 4.74 54.26
N GLU A 9 57.96 4.91 55.15
CA GLU A 9 57.67 4.15 56.37
C GLU A 9 56.41 4.71 57.05
N CYS A 10 55.68 3.82 57.73
CA CYS A 10 55.17 3.98 59.10
C CYS A 10 54.02 4.92 59.52
N ILE A 11 53.18 4.30 60.36
CA ILE A 11 52.40 4.82 61.52
C ILE A 11 50.94 5.24 61.21
N LEU A 12 49.91 4.39 61.42
CA LEU A 12 49.28 3.94 62.70
C LEU A 12 48.87 5.14 63.59
N SER A 13 47.65 5.68 63.53
CA SER A 13 46.44 5.24 64.26
C SER A 13 45.77 6.53 64.78
N PHE A 14 44.46 6.77 64.81
CA PHE A 14 43.46 6.23 65.75
C PHE A 14 42.10 6.89 65.41
N PHE A 15 41.03 6.08 65.29
CA PHE A 15 39.61 6.34 65.65
C PHE A 15 38.82 7.39 64.83
N SER A 16 37.58 7.15 64.38
CA SER A 16 36.47 6.46 65.06
C SER A 16 35.32 6.15 64.06
N LEU A 17 34.62 5.03 64.27
CA LEU A 17 33.22 4.70 63.90
C LEU A 17 32.79 4.91 62.43
N CYS A 18 32.32 3.92 61.66
CA CYS A 18 31.36 2.87 61.99
C CYS A 18 31.52 1.64 61.08
N LEU A 19 31.11 0.52 61.69
CA LEU A 19 31.08 -0.85 61.20
C LEU A 19 30.23 -1.05 59.94
N LEU A 20 30.83 -1.80 59.02
CA LEU A 20 30.30 -2.84 58.11
C LEU A 20 28.78 -2.98 57.93
N CYS A 21 28.38 -3.05 56.66
CA CYS A 21 28.00 -4.34 56.07
C CYS A 21 28.28 -4.34 54.55
N VAL A 22 29.07 -5.32 54.13
CA VAL A 22 29.38 -5.65 52.73
C VAL A 22 28.26 -6.55 52.19
N VAL A 23 27.64 -6.19 51.07
CA VAL A 23 27.21 -7.18 50.06
C VAL A 23 27.36 -6.55 48.67
N PHE A 24 27.93 -7.35 47.77
CA PHE A 24 28.16 -7.12 46.36
C PHE A 24 26.90 -6.73 45.54
N SER A 25 27.17 -5.99 44.46
CA SER A 25 26.53 -6.09 43.14
C SER A 25 25.06 -5.69 43.00
N CYS A 26 24.82 -4.65 42.20
CA CYS A 26 24.20 -4.83 40.89
C CYS A 26 24.38 -3.53 40.11
N ASP A 27 25.16 -3.60 39.03
CA ASP A 27 24.95 -2.71 37.88
C ASP A 27 23.48 -2.81 37.50
N GLU A 28 22.83 -1.67 37.29
CA GLU A 28 21.54 -1.62 36.59
C GLU A 28 21.78 -2.20 35.19
N MET A 29 21.47 -3.49 35.05
CA MET A 29 21.20 -4.08 33.75
C MET A 29 19.99 -3.33 33.19
N ASP A 30 20.22 -2.53 32.15
CA ASP A 30 19.23 -2.25 31.14
C ASP A 30 18.60 -3.60 30.77
N ILE A 31 17.37 -3.81 31.24
CA ILE A 31 16.55 -4.90 30.73
C ILE A 31 16.24 -4.47 29.30
N ASP A 32 17.02 -5.00 28.36
CA ASP A 32 16.63 -5.16 26.97
C ASP A 32 15.24 -5.81 27.02
N GLN A 33 14.20 -4.99 26.93
CA GLN A 33 12.82 -5.44 26.78
C GLN A 33 12.85 -6.24 25.50
N GLY A 34 12.96 -7.57 25.66
CA GLY A 34 13.05 -8.48 24.55
C GLY A 34 11.95 -8.16 23.54
N PRO A 35 12.20 -8.39 22.25
CA PRO A 35 11.29 -8.03 21.17
C PRO A 35 9.84 -8.46 21.46
N PRO A 36 8.84 -7.70 20.98
CA PRO A 36 7.50 -7.64 21.56
C PRO A 36 6.85 -9.02 21.73
N THR A 37 6.36 -9.27 22.94
CA THR A 37 5.66 -10.48 23.38
C THR A 37 4.16 -10.49 22.99
N SER A 38 3.74 -9.66 22.04
CA SER A 38 2.35 -9.61 21.52
C SER A 38 1.94 -10.85 20.71
N VAL A 39 2.75 -11.91 20.80
CA VAL A 39 2.61 -13.18 20.13
C VAL A 39 2.19 -14.21 21.17
N THR A 40 0.93 -14.65 21.11
CA THR A 40 0.51 -15.84 21.85
C THR A 40 0.72 -17.08 20.97
N ARG A 41 1.43 -18.11 21.46
CA ARG A 41 1.56 -19.37 20.72
C ARG A 41 0.28 -20.18 20.89
N ASN A 42 -0.52 -20.28 19.83
CA ASN A 42 -1.76 -21.04 19.82
C ASN A 42 -1.58 -22.38 19.12
N LEU A 43 -2.22 -23.45 19.63
CA LEU A 43 -2.29 -24.74 18.94
C LEU A 43 -3.38 -24.68 17.86
N MET A 44 -3.04 -24.92 16.60
CA MET A 44 -4.03 -25.34 15.61
C MET A 44 -4.45 -26.77 15.93
N THR A 45 -5.74 -26.99 16.21
CA THR A 45 -6.33 -28.31 16.40
C THR A 45 -7.45 -28.54 15.40
N SER A 46 -7.12 -29.18 14.30
CA SER A 46 -8.07 -30.00 13.55
C SER A 46 -7.31 -31.29 13.18
N ASP A 47 -7.50 -32.32 14.00
CA ASP A 47 -7.15 -33.72 13.73
C ASP A 47 -5.67 -34.18 13.87
N GLY A 48 -4.90 -33.65 14.83
CA GLY A 48 -3.55 -34.15 15.14
C GLY A 48 -2.83 -33.41 16.27
N PRO A 49 -1.57 -33.77 16.63
CA PRO A 49 -0.81 -33.08 17.67
C PRO A 49 -0.71 -31.59 17.31
N GLY A 50 -1.20 -30.72 18.20
CA GLY A 50 -1.45 -29.33 17.80
C GLY A 50 -0.17 -28.58 17.41
N PHE A 51 -0.23 -27.92 16.26
CA PHE A 51 0.88 -27.14 15.72
C PHE A 51 0.85 -25.73 16.29
N LYS A 52 2.00 -25.22 16.77
CA LYS A 52 2.06 -23.90 17.41
C LYS A 52 2.36 -22.83 16.37
N ILE A 53 1.40 -21.96 16.10
CA ILE A 53 1.63 -20.74 15.33
C ILE A 53 1.56 -19.52 16.25
N ASP A 54 2.24 -18.46 15.85
CA ASP A 54 2.14 -17.17 16.52
C ASP A 54 0.75 -16.57 16.30
N THR A 55 0.16 -15.92 17.29
CA THR A 55 -1.03 -15.10 17.12
C THR A 55 -0.70 -13.67 17.45
N VAL A 56 -0.78 -12.82 16.44
CA VAL A 56 -0.49 -11.39 16.51
C VAL A 56 -1.82 -10.63 16.53
N THR A 57 -2.04 -9.89 17.62
CA THR A 57 -3.18 -8.95 17.73
C THR A 57 -2.66 -7.53 17.68
N TYR A 58 -3.07 -6.74 16.68
CA TYR A 58 -2.54 -5.39 16.47
C TYR A 58 -2.65 -4.51 17.73
N ASP A 59 -3.81 -4.51 18.39
CA ASP A 59 -4.06 -3.68 19.57
C ASP A 59 -3.29 -4.13 20.82
N LYS A 60 -2.63 -5.29 20.78
CA LYS A 60 -1.75 -5.80 21.85
C LYS A 60 -0.27 -5.57 21.56
N ILE A 61 0.08 -5.03 20.39
CA ILE A 61 1.47 -4.69 20.05
C ILE A 61 1.85 -3.42 20.84
N PRO A 62 3.03 -3.39 21.51
CA PRO A 62 3.50 -2.19 22.18
C PRO A 62 3.59 -0.99 21.22
N ALA A 63 3.28 0.20 21.72
CA ALA A 63 3.10 1.41 20.89
C ALA A 63 4.37 1.82 20.12
N GLU A 64 5.55 1.49 20.63
CA GLU A 64 6.84 1.72 19.98
C GLU A 64 7.04 0.84 18.73
N TYR A 65 6.33 -0.29 18.64
CA TYR A 65 6.38 -1.22 17.51
C TYR A 65 5.12 -1.18 16.64
N ALA A 66 4.14 -0.33 16.93
CA ALA A 66 2.92 -0.20 16.13
C ALA A 66 2.57 1.28 15.90
N ARG A 67 2.38 1.67 14.64
CA ARG A 67 2.03 3.05 14.28
C ARG A 67 1.09 3.12 13.10
N LYS A 68 0.34 4.22 13.01
CA LYS A 68 -0.34 4.61 11.78
C LYS A 68 0.66 5.28 10.85
N ILE A 69 0.60 4.94 9.56
CA ILE A 69 1.31 5.65 8.50
C ILE A 69 0.32 6.52 7.74
N LEU A 70 0.80 7.53 7.03
CA LEU A 70 -0.04 8.52 6.34
C LEU A 70 -1.14 9.07 7.26
N SER A 71 -0.86 9.21 8.55
CA SER A 71 -1.77 9.88 9.49
C SER A 71 -1.92 11.34 9.05
N LEU A 72 -3.05 11.98 9.33
CA LEU A 72 -3.33 13.33 8.81
C LEU A 72 -2.30 14.38 9.26
N GLU A 73 -1.65 14.14 10.40
CA GLU A 73 -0.57 14.97 10.96
C GLU A 73 0.83 14.55 10.50
N GLU A 74 0.96 13.49 9.69
CA GLU A 74 2.27 13.05 9.20
C GLU A 74 2.89 14.15 8.31
N PRO A 75 4.11 14.63 8.64
CA PRO A 75 4.73 15.72 7.90
C PRO A 75 4.90 15.38 6.43
N THR A 76 4.68 16.36 5.55
CA THR A 76 4.87 16.18 4.10
C THR A 76 6.28 15.66 3.76
N SER A 77 7.31 16.06 4.52
CA SER A 77 8.68 15.57 4.35
C SER A 77 8.84 14.06 4.58
N VAL A 78 7.99 13.46 5.43
CA VAL A 78 7.92 12.00 5.61
C VAL A 78 7.07 11.36 4.52
N VAL A 79 5.94 11.98 4.17
CA VAL A 79 5.04 11.51 3.10
C VAL A 79 5.78 11.40 1.76
N THR A 80 6.62 12.37 1.43
CA THR A 80 7.36 12.43 0.16
C THR A 80 8.75 11.80 0.21
N ASP A 81 9.15 11.25 1.35
CA ASP A 81 10.39 10.47 1.43
C ASP A 81 10.13 9.05 0.94
N LYS A 82 10.56 8.76 -0.29
CA LYS A 82 10.37 7.45 -0.94
C LYS A 82 10.91 6.27 -0.10
N SER A 83 11.95 6.48 0.70
CA SER A 83 12.51 5.42 1.58
C SER A 83 11.58 5.08 2.74
N LYS A 84 10.70 6.02 3.12
CA LYS A 84 9.72 5.84 4.20
C LYS A 84 8.33 5.50 3.65
N ARG A 85 7.93 6.13 2.55
CA ARG A 85 6.58 6.02 1.96
C ARG A 85 6.70 5.73 0.47
N SER A 86 6.64 4.45 0.17
CA SER A 86 6.46 3.93 -1.19
C SER A 86 5.89 2.52 -1.13
N PHE A 87 5.13 2.15 -2.15
CA PHE A 87 4.48 0.84 -2.21
C PHE A 87 4.44 0.31 -3.64
N ARG A 88 4.24 -0.99 -3.78
CA ARG A 88 3.86 -1.58 -5.07
C ARG A 88 2.37 -1.84 -5.06
N VAL A 89 1.69 -1.55 -6.17
CA VAL A 89 0.22 -1.66 -6.20
C VAL A 89 -0.25 -3.13 -6.10
N ASN A 90 0.58 -4.08 -6.53
CA ASN A 90 0.38 -5.52 -6.34
C ASN A 90 0.99 -6.06 -5.01
N GLU A 91 1.44 -5.18 -4.12
CA GLU A 91 2.03 -5.52 -2.82
C GLU A 91 1.66 -4.47 -1.76
N LEU A 92 0.36 -4.22 -1.59
CA LEU A 92 -0.15 -3.23 -0.62
C LEU A 92 0.13 -3.61 0.84
N PHE A 93 0.39 -4.89 1.11
CA PHE A 93 0.84 -5.42 2.39
C PHE A 93 2.30 -5.84 2.26
N GLN A 94 3.21 -4.94 2.64
CA GLN A 94 4.64 -5.19 2.52
C GLN A 94 5.16 -5.87 3.77
N ILE A 95 5.81 -7.01 3.58
CA ILE A 95 6.49 -7.75 4.65
C ILE A 95 7.98 -7.59 4.42
N ARG A 96 8.65 -6.92 5.35
CA ARG A 96 10.08 -6.63 5.29
C ARG A 96 10.72 -6.93 6.62
N LYS A 97 12.03 -7.10 6.60
CA LYS A 97 12.83 -7.18 7.81
C LYS A 97 13.02 -5.77 8.39
N ALA A 98 12.63 -5.56 9.65
CA ALA A 98 13.01 -4.36 10.39
C ALA A 98 14.46 -4.47 10.91
N ASN A 99 14.82 -5.63 11.45
CA ASN A 99 16.18 -6.01 11.84
C ASN A 99 16.34 -7.53 11.85
N ASP A 100 17.48 -8.06 12.28
CA ASP A 100 17.79 -9.51 12.30
C ASP A 100 16.76 -10.38 13.02
N GLN A 101 15.92 -9.81 13.89
CA GLN A 101 14.93 -10.52 14.68
C GLN A 101 13.49 -10.09 14.43
N LEU A 102 13.26 -8.87 13.92
CA LEU A 102 11.93 -8.28 13.75
C LEU A 102 11.47 -8.29 12.28
N LEU A 103 10.26 -8.78 12.06
CA LEU A 103 9.50 -8.56 10.83
C LEU A 103 8.66 -7.29 10.99
N SER A 104 8.64 -6.47 9.95
CA SER A 104 7.75 -5.32 9.78
C SER A 104 6.68 -5.66 8.76
N ILE A 105 5.42 -5.39 9.11
CA ILE A 105 4.28 -5.43 8.19
C ILE A 105 3.79 -4.01 8.00
N THR A 106 3.82 -3.53 6.76
CA THR A 106 3.29 -2.22 6.37
C THR A 106 2.07 -2.40 5.47
N SER A 107 0.95 -1.85 5.90
CA SER A 107 -0.31 -1.83 5.16
C SER A 107 -0.53 -0.46 4.53
N TYR A 108 -0.52 -0.42 3.20
CA TYR A 108 -1.05 0.69 2.42
C TYR A 108 -2.52 0.48 2.07
N SER A 109 -3.17 -0.61 2.48
CA SER A 109 -4.62 -0.72 2.33
C SER A 109 -5.32 0.41 3.07
N ALA A 110 -6.38 0.98 2.48
CA ALA A 110 -7.20 1.99 3.12
C ALA A 110 -8.22 1.39 4.11
N LYS A 111 -8.50 0.08 3.98
CA LYS A 111 -9.39 -0.68 4.87
C LYS A 111 -8.58 -1.67 5.70
N THR A 112 -9.06 -1.95 6.91
CA THR A 112 -8.59 -3.09 7.70
C THR A 112 -8.97 -4.39 6.99
N VAL A 113 -8.06 -5.36 7.01
CA VAL A 113 -8.31 -6.75 6.59
C VAL A 113 -8.15 -7.66 7.80
N TYR A 114 -8.86 -8.78 7.80
CA TYR A 114 -8.96 -9.69 8.95
C TYR A 114 -8.51 -11.10 8.63
N ASP A 115 -8.29 -11.89 9.67
CA ASP A 115 -8.11 -13.35 9.60
C ASP A 115 -7.01 -13.78 8.61
N LEU A 116 -5.80 -13.28 8.82
CA LEU A 116 -4.68 -13.53 7.90
C LEU A 116 -3.72 -14.57 8.45
N THR A 117 -3.25 -15.45 7.57
CA THR A 117 -2.13 -16.34 7.84
C THR A 117 -0.89 -15.83 7.13
N LEU A 118 0.15 -15.47 7.89
CA LEU A 118 1.48 -15.21 7.38
C LEU A 118 2.24 -16.53 7.25
N GLU A 119 2.67 -16.80 6.02
CA GLU A 119 3.50 -17.95 5.72
C GLU A 119 4.89 -17.52 5.25
N VAL A 120 5.86 -18.40 5.49
CA VAL A 120 7.22 -18.26 5.01
C VAL A 120 7.65 -19.49 4.20
N TYR A 121 8.30 -19.25 3.08
CA TYR A 121 9.10 -20.24 2.38
C TYR A 121 10.58 -19.95 2.65
N VAL A 122 11.33 -20.96 3.08
CA VAL A 122 12.78 -20.89 3.29
C VAL A 122 13.47 -21.68 2.19
N GLU A 123 14.48 -21.10 1.55
CA GLU A 123 15.27 -21.74 0.49
C GLU A 123 15.80 -23.11 0.94
N GLY A 124 15.59 -24.12 0.09
CA GLY A 124 15.90 -25.53 0.40
C GLY A 124 14.74 -26.28 1.09
N GLY A 125 13.68 -25.58 1.51
CA GLY A 125 12.44 -26.17 1.99
C GLY A 125 11.53 -26.65 0.85
N SER A 126 10.56 -27.51 1.19
CA SER A 126 9.62 -28.10 0.23
C SER A 126 8.28 -27.37 0.12
N GLN A 127 7.93 -26.51 1.08
CA GLN A 127 6.61 -25.87 1.16
C GLN A 127 6.68 -24.52 1.89
N TYR A 128 5.62 -23.72 1.77
CA TYR A 128 5.37 -22.60 2.67
C TYR A 128 4.94 -23.13 4.04
N VAL A 129 5.37 -22.45 5.10
CA VAL A 129 5.08 -22.80 6.49
C VAL A 129 4.30 -21.64 7.14
N PRO A 130 3.11 -21.89 7.71
CA PRO A 130 2.38 -20.87 8.46
C PRO A 130 3.12 -20.57 9.75
N ILE A 131 3.52 -19.31 9.94
CA ILE A 131 4.31 -18.87 11.08
C ILE A 131 3.54 -17.98 12.05
N ALA A 132 2.57 -17.22 11.54
CA ALA A 132 1.73 -16.38 12.36
C ALA A 132 0.31 -16.29 11.77
N TYR A 133 -0.68 -16.29 12.66
CA TYR A 133 -2.02 -15.81 12.40
C TYR A 133 -2.12 -14.36 12.91
N LEU A 134 -2.70 -13.48 12.09
CA LEU A 134 -2.96 -12.09 12.42
C LEU A 134 -4.48 -11.92 12.44
N ASP A 135 -5.02 -11.48 13.58
CA ASP A 135 -6.47 -11.20 13.66
C ASP A 135 -6.88 -10.08 12.72
N SER A 136 -6.01 -9.09 12.54
CA SER A 136 -6.23 -7.94 11.70
C SER A 136 -4.92 -7.27 11.27
N ILE A 137 -4.96 -6.67 10.09
CA ILE A 137 -3.99 -5.66 9.65
C ILE A 137 -4.79 -4.37 9.39
N PRO A 138 -4.68 -3.36 10.26
CA PRO A 138 -5.40 -2.11 10.06
C PRO A 138 -5.04 -1.39 8.76
N GLY A 139 -5.97 -0.57 8.29
CA GLY A 139 -5.68 0.37 7.20
C GLY A 139 -4.59 1.37 7.60
N PHE A 140 -3.72 1.69 6.66
CA PHE A 140 -2.60 2.63 6.83
C PHE A 140 -1.83 2.45 8.15
N SER A 141 -1.33 1.25 8.39
CA SER A 141 -0.54 0.93 9.60
C SER A 141 0.79 0.31 9.26
N GLN A 142 1.75 0.46 10.16
CA GLN A 142 2.95 -0.33 10.20
C GLN A 142 3.12 -0.91 11.60
N PHE A 143 3.49 -2.17 11.70
CA PHE A 143 3.85 -2.78 12.97
C PHE A 143 4.96 -3.81 12.83
N GLU A 144 5.64 -4.08 13.94
CA GLU A 144 6.79 -4.95 14.02
C GLU A 144 6.58 -6.02 15.09
N PHE A 145 7.00 -7.25 14.81
CA PHE A 145 7.00 -8.34 15.79
C PHE A 145 8.13 -9.33 15.53
N LYS A 146 8.53 -10.08 16.57
CA LYS A 146 9.47 -11.20 16.42
C LYS A 146 8.71 -12.51 16.23
N PRO A 147 8.87 -13.19 15.09
CA PRO A 147 8.33 -14.53 14.92
C PRO A 147 9.04 -15.53 15.86
N SER A 148 8.28 -16.45 16.45
CA SER A 148 8.75 -17.53 17.31
C SER A 148 9.78 -18.47 16.69
N LEU A 149 9.87 -18.50 15.35
CA LEU A 149 10.86 -19.28 14.61
C LEU A 149 12.29 -18.71 14.74
N ILE A 150 12.42 -17.44 15.12
CA ILE A 150 13.71 -16.80 15.34
C ILE A 150 14.19 -17.07 16.76
N ASN A 151 15.34 -17.73 16.88
CA ASN A 151 15.93 -18.20 18.13
C ASN A 151 14.96 -19.12 18.92
N GLY A 152 14.16 -19.92 18.21
CA GLY A 152 13.20 -20.85 18.80
C GLY A 152 12.94 -22.06 17.92
N ASN A 153 12.48 -23.16 18.53
CA ASN A 153 12.09 -24.37 17.80
C ASN A 153 10.63 -24.25 17.36
N PHE A 154 10.41 -23.99 16.08
CA PHE A 154 9.10 -23.86 15.46
C PHE A 154 8.67 -25.20 14.84
N ILE A 155 7.57 -25.78 15.33
CA ILE A 155 7.11 -27.11 14.91
C ILE A 155 5.96 -26.94 13.92
N TYR A 156 6.07 -27.56 12.75
CA TYR A 156 5.06 -27.43 11.69
C TYR A 156 4.77 -28.77 10.98
N LYS A 157 3.60 -28.83 10.33
CA LYS A 157 3.15 -30.01 9.57
C LYS A 157 3.78 -30.01 8.18
N LYS A 158 4.27 -31.17 7.75
CA LYS A 158 4.74 -31.47 6.40
C LYS A 158 3.87 -32.58 5.81
N ASP A 159 3.87 -32.73 4.48
CA ASP A 159 3.08 -33.74 3.75
C ASP A 159 3.06 -35.14 4.41
N ASN A 160 4.21 -35.60 4.91
CA ASN A 160 4.36 -36.94 5.51
C ASN A 160 4.79 -36.91 7.00
N GLY A 161 4.45 -35.86 7.76
CA GLY A 161 4.74 -35.83 9.20
C GLY A 161 4.88 -34.44 9.81
N VAL A 162 5.81 -34.33 10.75
CA VAL A 162 6.10 -33.10 11.50
C VAL A 162 7.58 -32.79 11.35
N ASP A 163 7.91 -31.52 11.18
CA ASP A 163 9.28 -31.05 11.08
C ASP A 163 9.48 -29.84 12.01
N THR A 164 10.74 -29.49 12.27
CA THR A 164 11.11 -28.34 13.11
C THR A 164 11.97 -27.37 12.31
N LEU A 165 11.59 -26.09 12.36
CA LEU A 165 12.36 -24.98 11.81
C LEU A 165 12.90 -24.13 12.97
N SER A 166 14.20 -23.85 12.95
CA SER A 166 14.83 -22.93 13.90
C SER A 166 15.84 -22.10 13.14
N LEU A 167 15.67 -20.77 13.17
CA LEU A 167 16.57 -19.83 12.50
C LEU A 167 17.19 -18.89 13.54
N SER A 168 18.47 -18.55 13.37
CA SER A 168 19.13 -17.58 14.24
C SER A 168 18.80 -16.12 13.88
N SER A 169 18.43 -15.86 12.62
CA SER A 169 18.08 -14.53 12.13
C SER A 169 17.22 -14.56 10.86
N LEU A 170 16.55 -13.44 10.58
CA LEU A 170 15.82 -13.20 9.35
C LEU A 170 16.77 -12.95 8.17
N ASN A 171 16.55 -13.66 7.06
CA ASN A 171 17.33 -13.52 5.83
C ASN A 171 16.43 -13.36 4.61
N GLU A 172 16.20 -12.12 4.18
CA GLU A 172 15.33 -11.80 3.04
C GLU A 172 15.80 -12.39 1.70
N LYS A 173 17.09 -12.75 1.56
CA LYS A 173 17.59 -13.40 0.33
C LYS A 173 17.16 -14.86 0.23
N ARG A 174 16.89 -15.50 1.37
CA ARG A 174 16.57 -16.93 1.47
C ARG A 174 15.13 -17.18 1.91
N MET A 175 14.39 -16.13 2.25
CA MET A 175 13.04 -16.21 2.79
C MET A 175 12.07 -15.46 1.89
N LYS A 176 10.93 -16.08 1.58
CA LYS A 176 9.81 -15.44 0.88
C LYS A 176 8.59 -15.51 1.77
N PHE A 177 7.94 -14.37 1.97
CA PHE A 177 6.73 -14.28 2.78
C PHE A 177 5.50 -14.10 1.91
N ARG A 178 4.37 -14.61 2.37
CA ARG A 178 3.06 -14.32 1.78
C ARG A 178 1.98 -14.25 2.87
N LEU A 179 0.92 -13.52 2.58
CA LEU A 179 -0.31 -13.50 3.37
C LEU A 179 -1.38 -14.30 2.63
N LEU A 180 -2.17 -15.05 3.39
CA LEU A 180 -3.37 -15.74 2.93
C LEU A 180 -4.54 -15.30 3.82
N SER A 181 -5.71 -15.05 3.22
CA SER A 181 -6.94 -14.71 3.93
C SER A 181 -8.12 -14.87 2.98
N ASP A 182 -9.28 -15.26 3.53
CA ASP A 182 -10.58 -15.30 2.83
C ASP A 182 -11.34 -13.95 2.99
N ASP A 183 -10.70 -12.93 3.57
CA ASP A 183 -11.25 -11.57 3.63
C ASP A 183 -11.49 -11.05 2.21
N LYS A 184 -12.75 -10.72 1.89
CA LYS A 184 -13.15 -10.29 0.54
C LYS A 184 -12.35 -9.10 0.02
N HIS A 185 -12.00 -8.15 0.89
CA HIS A 185 -11.21 -6.99 0.48
C HIS A 185 -9.77 -7.42 0.18
N PHE A 186 -9.18 -8.27 1.02
CA PHE A 186 -7.87 -8.87 0.75
C PHE A 186 -7.85 -9.65 -0.57
N GLU A 187 -8.85 -10.49 -0.83
CA GLU A 187 -9.00 -11.24 -2.09
C GLU A 187 -9.11 -10.33 -3.32
N MET A 188 -9.75 -9.16 -3.19
CA MET A 188 -9.76 -8.19 -4.29
C MET A 188 -8.36 -7.61 -4.51
N LEU A 189 -7.69 -7.17 -3.45
CA LEU A 189 -6.35 -6.57 -3.56
C LEU A 189 -5.32 -7.57 -4.12
N SER A 190 -5.41 -8.84 -3.77
CA SER A 190 -4.48 -9.89 -4.21
C SER A 190 -4.59 -10.23 -5.70
N LYS A 191 -5.68 -9.83 -6.37
CA LYS A 191 -5.85 -10.01 -7.82
C LYS A 191 -5.03 -9.03 -8.65
N ILE A 192 -4.64 -7.88 -8.09
CA ILE A 192 -3.96 -6.82 -8.84
C ILE A 192 -2.65 -7.35 -9.42
N ASP A 193 -2.54 -7.29 -10.75
CA ASP A 193 -1.41 -7.84 -11.51
C ASP A 193 -0.53 -6.76 -12.17
N ALA A 194 -0.83 -5.48 -11.94
CA ALA A 194 0.01 -4.37 -12.39
C ALA A 194 1.26 -4.22 -11.51
N GLU A 195 2.44 -4.11 -12.13
CA GLU A 195 3.75 -4.07 -11.46
C GLU A 195 4.24 -2.64 -11.18
N TRP A 196 3.35 -1.78 -10.68
CA TRP A 196 3.67 -0.37 -10.48
C TRP A 196 4.26 -0.09 -9.11
N ASN A 197 5.40 0.61 -9.07
CA ASN A 197 5.95 1.19 -7.85
C ASN A 197 5.47 2.64 -7.71
N ILE A 198 4.89 2.97 -6.56
CA ILE A 198 4.30 4.27 -6.28
C ILE A 198 5.12 4.97 -5.19
N SER A 199 5.40 6.24 -5.42
CA SER A 199 6.04 7.15 -4.46
C SER A 199 5.41 8.54 -4.58
N PHE A 200 5.73 9.43 -3.65
CA PHE A 200 5.09 10.73 -3.51
C PHE A 200 6.12 11.85 -3.62
N SER A 201 5.75 12.99 -4.20
CA SER A 201 6.66 14.13 -4.33
C SER A 201 5.94 15.47 -4.26
N ASN A 202 6.62 16.44 -3.65
CA ASN A 202 6.28 17.85 -3.70
C ASN A 202 6.79 18.53 -4.98
N TYR A 203 7.69 17.88 -5.73
CA TYR A 203 8.33 18.43 -6.93
C TYR A 203 8.93 19.82 -6.68
N ASP A 204 8.42 20.86 -7.35
CA ASP A 204 8.88 22.24 -7.21
C ASP A 204 8.18 23.02 -6.07
N TRP A 205 7.25 22.38 -5.35
CA TRP A 205 6.54 23.03 -4.26
C TRP A 205 7.48 23.32 -3.09
N LYS A 206 7.34 24.54 -2.57
CA LYS A 206 7.94 25.01 -1.32
C LYS A 206 7.01 26.04 -0.67
N PRO A 207 7.03 26.21 0.66
CA PRO A 207 6.23 27.22 1.35
C PRO A 207 6.41 28.61 0.73
N GLY A 208 5.30 29.32 0.48
CA GLY A 208 5.31 30.67 -0.10
C GLY A 208 5.60 30.76 -1.61
N TYR A 209 5.80 29.64 -2.31
CA TYR A 209 6.04 29.64 -3.76
C TYR A 209 4.79 29.27 -4.56
N GLU A 210 4.04 30.28 -4.99
CA GLU A 210 2.76 30.08 -5.68
C GLU A 210 2.88 29.94 -7.20
N SER A 211 3.98 30.45 -7.80
CA SER A 211 4.25 30.41 -9.24
C SER A 211 4.56 29.00 -9.76
N GLY A 212 4.93 28.07 -8.86
CA GLY A 212 5.21 26.67 -9.18
C GLY A 212 4.00 25.92 -9.73
N SER A 213 4.28 24.84 -10.45
CA SER A 213 3.24 23.99 -11.04
C SER A 213 2.67 22.99 -10.03
N TRP A 214 3.36 22.78 -8.91
CA TRP A 214 2.99 21.82 -7.89
C TRP A 214 2.54 22.49 -6.59
N ARG A 215 1.84 21.70 -5.77
CA ARG A 215 1.36 22.09 -4.44
C ARG A 215 1.75 21.00 -3.44
N GLU A 216 1.70 21.36 -2.17
CA GLU A 216 1.98 20.44 -1.08
C GLU A 216 1.17 19.16 -1.19
N LEU A 217 1.86 18.03 -1.15
CA LEU A 217 1.26 16.71 -1.04
C LEU A 217 1.37 16.25 0.42
N SER A 218 0.38 16.63 1.23
CA SER A 218 0.21 16.17 2.61
C SER A 218 -0.41 14.77 2.65
N ALA A 219 -0.44 14.17 3.85
CA ALA A 219 -0.92 12.81 4.05
C ALA A 219 -2.36 12.58 3.57
N ILE A 220 -3.26 13.56 3.73
CA ILE A 220 -4.66 13.43 3.26
C ILE A 220 -4.75 13.18 1.75
N TYR A 221 -3.87 13.79 0.96
CA TYR A 221 -3.80 13.60 -0.50
C TYR A 221 -3.12 12.28 -0.86
N ALA A 222 -2.06 11.90 -0.13
CA ALA A 222 -1.38 10.62 -0.35
C ALA A 222 -2.31 9.42 -0.10
N ARG A 223 -3.17 9.47 0.92
CA ARG A 223 -4.17 8.42 1.19
C ARG A 223 -5.16 8.26 0.03
N GLU A 224 -5.63 9.37 -0.53
CA GLU A 224 -6.52 9.32 -1.70
C GLU A 224 -5.79 8.85 -2.96
N TRP A 225 -4.51 9.18 -3.14
CA TRP A 225 -3.70 8.61 -4.22
C TRP A 225 -3.62 7.09 -4.15
N VAL A 226 -3.43 6.54 -2.94
CA VAL A 226 -3.45 5.08 -2.73
C VAL A 226 -4.78 4.49 -3.19
N VAL A 227 -5.90 5.08 -2.76
CA VAL A 227 -7.25 4.62 -3.19
C VAL A 227 -7.43 4.68 -4.70
N ILE A 228 -7.08 5.83 -5.31
CA ILE A 228 -7.19 6.06 -6.75
C ILE A 228 -6.39 5.01 -7.53
N ILE A 229 -5.12 4.82 -7.18
CA ILE A 229 -4.21 3.93 -7.92
C ILE A 229 -4.60 2.48 -7.72
N THR A 230 -5.00 2.08 -6.51
CA THR A 230 -5.48 0.72 -6.26
C THR A 230 -6.74 0.41 -7.07
N ASN A 231 -7.73 1.30 -7.09
CA ASN A 231 -8.91 1.11 -7.94
C ASN A 231 -8.53 1.06 -9.42
N TYR A 232 -7.66 1.97 -9.88
CA TYR A 232 -7.21 2.02 -11.27
C TYR A 232 -6.54 0.69 -11.68
N ALA A 233 -5.60 0.21 -10.88
CA ALA A 233 -4.90 -1.04 -11.14
C ALA A 233 -5.86 -2.23 -11.11
N TYR A 234 -6.76 -2.29 -10.13
CA TYR A 234 -7.74 -3.37 -10.01
C TYR A 234 -8.68 -3.43 -11.22
N MET A 235 -9.15 -2.28 -11.72
CA MET A 235 -9.96 -2.22 -12.94
C MET A 235 -9.27 -2.94 -14.11
N MET A 236 -7.95 -2.75 -14.26
CA MET A 236 -7.16 -3.36 -15.34
C MET A 236 -6.93 -4.87 -15.19
N THR A 237 -7.28 -5.44 -14.04
CA THR A 237 -7.28 -6.89 -13.80
C THR A 237 -8.67 -7.51 -14.05
N THR A 238 -9.72 -6.70 -14.19
CA THR A 238 -11.08 -7.23 -14.39
C THR A 238 -11.27 -7.89 -15.77
N PRO A 239 -12.13 -8.93 -15.87
CA PRO A 239 -12.50 -9.49 -17.16
C PRO A 239 -13.22 -8.48 -18.05
N GLU A 240 -13.95 -7.52 -17.47
CA GLU A 240 -14.59 -6.41 -18.19
C GLU A 240 -13.58 -5.54 -18.93
N TYR A 241 -12.46 -5.18 -18.29
CA TYR A 241 -11.39 -4.42 -18.92
C TYR A 241 -10.80 -5.18 -20.11
N ALA A 242 -10.44 -6.45 -19.92
CA ALA A 242 -9.90 -7.29 -21.00
C ALA A 242 -10.90 -7.47 -22.15
N PHE A 243 -12.18 -7.62 -21.83
CA PHE A 243 -13.24 -7.72 -22.82
C PHE A 243 -13.36 -6.44 -23.65
N ILE A 244 -13.39 -5.28 -22.99
CA ILE A 244 -13.49 -3.98 -23.68
C ILE A 244 -12.26 -3.73 -24.54
N MET A 245 -11.05 -4.00 -24.05
CA MET A 245 -9.81 -3.85 -24.84
C MET A 245 -9.87 -4.65 -26.15
N ARG A 246 -10.48 -5.85 -26.14
CA ARG A 246 -10.60 -6.71 -27.32
C ARG A 246 -11.78 -6.37 -28.22
N ASN A 247 -12.76 -5.62 -27.72
CA ASN A 247 -14.03 -5.33 -28.40
C ASN A 247 -14.36 -3.83 -28.38
N PHE A 248 -13.34 -2.96 -28.37
CA PHE A 248 -13.50 -1.55 -28.07
C PHE A 248 -14.48 -0.85 -29.01
N SER A 249 -14.34 -1.06 -30.33
CA SER A 249 -15.24 -0.47 -31.33
C SER A 249 -16.67 -0.96 -31.24
N LYS A 250 -16.90 -2.20 -30.82
CA LYS A 250 -18.25 -2.72 -30.59
C LYS A 250 -19.00 -1.93 -29.50
N ILE A 251 -18.27 -1.44 -28.50
CA ILE A 251 -18.86 -0.79 -27.32
C ILE A 251 -18.89 0.72 -27.49
N PHE A 252 -17.82 1.31 -28.03
CA PHE A 252 -17.67 2.76 -28.12
C PHE A 252 -18.09 3.34 -29.46
N GLY A 253 -18.20 2.53 -30.53
CA GLY A 253 -18.54 2.99 -31.88
C GLY A 253 -17.38 3.66 -32.61
N GLY A 254 -16.14 3.39 -32.21
CA GLY A 254 -14.92 3.94 -32.80
C GLY A 254 -13.67 3.25 -32.24
N GLU A 255 -12.48 3.68 -32.64
CA GLU A 255 -11.21 3.05 -32.23
C GLU A 255 -10.34 4.01 -31.40
N LEU A 256 -9.50 3.44 -30.54
CA LEU A 256 -8.34 4.14 -29.99
C LEU A 256 -7.31 4.41 -31.11
N TYR A 257 -6.55 5.49 -30.99
CA TYR A 257 -5.48 5.83 -31.92
C TYR A 257 -4.29 6.47 -31.21
N ASP A 258 -3.10 6.29 -31.80
CA ASP A 258 -1.84 6.76 -31.22
C ASP A 258 -1.55 8.25 -31.49
N ASN A 259 -0.34 8.70 -31.14
CA ASN A 259 0.07 10.10 -31.31
C ASN A 259 0.13 10.54 -32.79
N ASN A 260 0.24 9.59 -33.72
CA ASN A 260 0.23 9.83 -35.17
C ASN A 260 -1.17 9.67 -35.78
N ARG A 261 -2.19 9.51 -34.93
CA ARG A 261 -3.59 9.25 -35.32
C ARG A 261 -3.77 7.93 -36.08
N VAL A 262 -2.86 6.99 -35.89
CA VAL A 262 -3.01 5.62 -36.41
C VAL A 262 -3.92 4.86 -35.46
N LYS A 263 -5.06 4.38 -35.98
CA LYS A 263 -6.01 3.57 -35.22
C LYS A 263 -5.36 2.27 -34.74
N PHE A 264 -5.70 1.84 -33.54
CA PHE A 264 -5.20 0.59 -32.99
C PHE A 264 -5.74 -0.59 -33.78
N THR A 265 -4.87 -1.54 -34.08
CA THR A 265 -5.24 -2.87 -34.57
C THR A 265 -5.55 -3.79 -33.38
N PRO A 266 -6.16 -4.96 -33.58
CA PRO A 266 -6.34 -5.95 -32.52
C PRO A 266 -5.03 -6.31 -31.80
N GLU A 267 -3.92 -6.43 -32.53
CA GLU A 267 -2.60 -6.70 -31.97
C GLU A 267 -2.11 -5.54 -31.10
N LYS A 268 -2.40 -4.29 -31.50
CA LYS A 268 -2.07 -3.11 -30.72
C LYS A 268 -2.81 -3.10 -29.39
N TYR A 269 -4.12 -3.38 -29.37
CA TYR A 269 -4.88 -3.50 -28.12
C TYR A 269 -4.28 -4.56 -27.19
N LEU A 270 -3.97 -5.76 -27.69
CA LEU A 270 -3.35 -6.82 -26.89
C LEU A 270 -1.96 -6.43 -26.37
N SER A 271 -1.17 -5.71 -27.18
CA SER A 271 0.13 -5.21 -26.75
C SER A 271 0.01 -4.15 -25.66
N GLU A 272 -0.95 -3.24 -25.76
CA GLU A 272 -1.20 -2.18 -24.78
C GLU A 272 -1.82 -2.73 -23.47
N GLU A 273 -2.74 -3.69 -23.57
CA GLU A 273 -3.31 -4.43 -22.42
C GLU A 273 -2.19 -5.01 -21.54
N LYS A 274 -1.14 -5.58 -22.16
CA LYS A 274 0.04 -6.10 -21.46
C LYS A 274 0.96 -4.98 -20.99
N ARG A 275 1.28 -4.02 -21.86
CA ARG A 275 2.26 -2.95 -21.62
C ARG A 275 1.88 -2.09 -20.43
N PHE A 276 0.61 -1.71 -20.31
CA PHE A 276 0.17 -0.82 -19.23
C PHE A 276 0.31 -1.43 -17.83
N LYS A 277 0.42 -2.75 -17.72
CA LYS A 277 0.60 -3.47 -16.44
C LYS A 277 2.06 -3.80 -16.12
N GLN A 278 2.98 -3.55 -17.05
CA GLN A 278 4.41 -3.83 -16.86
C GLN A 278 5.05 -2.95 -15.77
N PRO A 279 6.25 -3.32 -15.29
CA PRO A 279 7.00 -2.54 -14.32
C PRO A 279 7.11 -1.06 -14.70
N HIS A 280 6.55 -0.18 -13.85
CA HIS A 280 6.64 1.27 -14.01
C HIS A 280 6.82 1.95 -12.65
N ASN A 281 7.51 3.10 -12.64
CA ASN A 281 7.67 3.90 -11.43
C ASN A 281 6.82 5.16 -11.55
N PHE A 282 5.78 5.28 -10.75
CA PHE A 282 5.02 6.52 -10.61
C PHE A 282 5.48 7.32 -9.41
N VAL A 283 5.68 8.61 -9.65
CA VAL A 283 5.88 9.63 -8.65
C VAL A 283 4.61 10.46 -8.68
N CYS A 284 3.83 10.36 -7.62
CA CYS A 284 2.54 11.01 -7.50
C CYS A 284 2.69 12.37 -6.85
N GLY A 285 1.98 13.36 -7.38
CA GLY A 285 2.00 14.73 -6.85
C GLY A 285 0.64 15.38 -6.88
N ARG A 286 0.59 16.61 -6.38
CA ARG A 286 -0.58 17.48 -6.44
C ARG A 286 -0.28 18.69 -7.32
N SER A 287 -0.97 18.84 -8.44
CA SER A 287 -0.79 19.98 -9.32
C SER A 287 -1.48 21.25 -8.78
N LYS A 288 -1.14 22.40 -9.34
CA LYS A 288 -1.82 23.67 -9.06
C LYS A 288 -3.29 23.65 -9.56
N PRO A 289 -4.19 24.44 -8.95
CA PRO A 289 -5.61 24.44 -9.29
C PRO A 289 -5.95 24.81 -10.75
N SER A 290 -5.08 25.54 -11.44
CA SER A 290 -5.34 26.06 -12.79
C SER A 290 -5.22 25.00 -13.90
N VAL A 291 -4.86 23.76 -13.57
CA VAL A 291 -4.75 22.64 -14.51
C VAL A 291 -5.40 21.39 -13.91
N GLY A 292 -5.94 20.50 -14.74
CA GLY A 292 -6.55 19.24 -14.27
C GLY A 292 -5.52 18.24 -13.72
N GLY A 293 -4.29 18.30 -14.22
CA GLY A 293 -3.22 17.41 -13.83
C GLY A 293 -1.91 17.79 -14.52
N LEU A 294 -0.86 17.06 -14.17
CA LEU A 294 0.46 17.13 -14.77
C LEU A 294 1.03 15.72 -14.83
N GLY A 295 1.18 15.19 -16.05
CA GLY A 295 1.62 13.83 -16.30
C GLY A 295 2.73 13.77 -17.35
N GLY A 296 3.56 12.72 -17.27
CA GLY A 296 4.59 12.45 -18.27
C GLY A 296 5.75 11.61 -17.72
N GLY A 297 6.11 10.54 -18.43
CA GLY A 297 7.12 9.59 -17.98
C GLY A 297 6.75 8.97 -16.63
N ASN A 298 7.47 9.34 -15.57
CA ASN A 298 7.21 8.84 -14.21
C ASN A 298 6.30 9.77 -13.38
N VAL A 299 5.94 10.95 -13.90
CA VAL A 299 5.18 11.96 -13.16
C VAL A 299 3.69 11.72 -13.32
N TRP A 300 2.95 11.54 -12.22
CA TRP A 300 1.50 11.41 -12.23
C TRP A 300 0.87 12.35 -11.18
N GLY A 301 0.53 13.55 -11.60
CA GLY A 301 -0.03 14.60 -10.74
C GLY A 301 -1.47 14.92 -11.10
N VAL A 302 -2.33 15.06 -10.11
CA VAL A 302 -3.70 15.57 -10.31
C VAL A 302 -3.99 16.73 -9.38
N THR A 303 -5.02 17.50 -9.72
CA THR A 303 -5.40 18.66 -8.94
C THR A 303 -6.42 18.32 -7.85
N HIS A 304 -6.71 19.31 -7.02
CA HIS A 304 -7.45 19.14 -5.76
C HIS A 304 -8.80 18.44 -5.91
N TRP A 305 -9.57 18.71 -6.97
CA TRP A 305 -10.90 18.12 -7.10
C TRP A 305 -10.92 16.64 -7.44
N ASN A 306 -9.84 16.09 -7.97
CA ASN A 306 -9.77 14.66 -8.31
C ASN A 306 -9.78 13.79 -7.04
N TYR A 307 -9.23 14.27 -5.93
CA TYR A 307 -9.11 13.53 -4.66
C TYR A 307 -10.43 13.25 -3.94
N TYR A 308 -11.52 13.94 -4.31
CA TYR A 308 -12.87 13.60 -3.86
C TYR A 308 -13.81 13.28 -5.04
N GLY A 309 -13.53 13.82 -6.22
CA GLY A 309 -14.32 13.58 -7.42
C GLY A 309 -14.16 12.17 -8.00
N HIS A 310 -13.09 11.44 -7.69
CA HIS A 310 -12.89 10.06 -8.19
C HIS A 310 -13.98 9.09 -7.68
N TYR A 311 -14.61 9.34 -6.54
CA TYR A 311 -15.71 8.51 -6.07
C TYR A 311 -17.00 8.64 -6.89
N ALA A 312 -17.17 9.71 -7.68
CA ALA A 312 -18.50 10.13 -8.13
C ALA A 312 -18.58 10.89 -9.46
N SER A 313 -17.47 11.34 -10.05
CA SER A 313 -17.55 12.27 -11.19
C SER A 313 -16.60 11.91 -12.32
N PHE A 314 -17.09 12.08 -13.55
CA PHE A 314 -16.28 12.01 -14.77
C PHE A 314 -15.05 12.90 -14.66
N SER A 315 -15.23 14.14 -14.20
CA SER A 315 -14.14 15.11 -14.03
C SER A 315 -13.04 14.65 -13.08
N GLY A 316 -13.34 13.72 -12.15
CA GLY A 316 -12.35 13.09 -11.29
C GLY A 316 -11.50 12.10 -12.08
N TRP A 317 -12.13 11.18 -12.82
CA TRP A 317 -11.42 10.13 -13.56
C TRP A 317 -10.78 10.60 -14.86
N GLU A 318 -11.35 11.61 -15.52
CA GLU A 318 -10.82 12.16 -16.77
C GLU A 318 -9.36 12.59 -16.59
N SER A 319 -9.04 13.47 -15.62
CA SER A 319 -7.66 13.89 -15.41
C SER A 319 -6.77 12.75 -14.92
N ILE A 320 -7.26 11.88 -14.02
CA ILE A 320 -6.48 10.74 -13.52
C ILE A 320 -6.01 9.85 -14.68
N THR A 321 -6.94 9.50 -15.59
CA THR A 321 -6.70 8.61 -16.73
C THR A 321 -5.92 9.28 -17.85
N HIS A 322 -6.17 10.58 -18.09
CA HIS A 322 -5.41 11.41 -19.01
C HIS A 322 -3.93 11.48 -18.64
N GLU A 323 -3.62 11.80 -17.37
CA GLU A 323 -2.23 11.89 -16.93
C GLU A 323 -1.53 10.53 -16.87
N PHE A 324 -2.28 9.45 -16.56
CA PHE A 324 -1.75 8.10 -16.70
C PHE A 324 -1.32 7.79 -18.14
N MET A 325 -2.07 8.23 -19.14
CA MET A 325 -1.71 8.01 -20.55
C MET A 325 -0.50 8.82 -20.99
N HIS A 326 -0.27 10.02 -20.43
CA HIS A 326 1.01 10.72 -20.58
C HIS A 326 2.18 9.92 -20.00
N CYS A 327 2.00 9.26 -18.85
CA CYS A 327 3.02 8.37 -18.29
C CYS A 327 3.33 7.19 -19.22
N MET A 328 2.35 6.75 -20.00
CA MET A 328 2.47 5.67 -20.97
C MET A 328 2.95 6.12 -22.37
N GLY A 329 3.36 7.38 -22.53
CA GLY A 329 3.95 7.91 -23.77
C GLY A 329 2.92 8.40 -24.80
N TYR A 330 1.65 8.52 -24.43
CA TYR A 330 0.63 9.12 -25.28
C TYR A 330 0.50 10.61 -24.99
N GLY A 331 0.47 11.42 -26.05
CA GLY A 331 0.27 12.87 -25.99
C GLY A 331 -1.11 13.29 -26.47
N HIS A 332 -1.34 14.60 -26.50
CA HIS A 332 -2.61 15.24 -26.86
C HIS A 332 -3.06 15.01 -28.32
N SER A 333 -2.17 14.48 -29.17
CA SER A 333 -2.52 14.11 -30.55
C SER A 333 -3.25 12.77 -30.65
N SER A 334 -3.31 11.99 -29.57
CA SER A 334 -4.00 10.69 -29.45
C SER A 334 -5.35 10.85 -28.73
N ASN A 335 -6.28 9.89 -28.91
CA ASN A 335 -7.48 9.82 -28.04
C ASN A 335 -7.25 9.00 -26.76
N MET A 336 -5.99 8.69 -26.46
CA MET A 336 -5.60 8.13 -25.18
C MET A 336 -5.57 9.21 -24.09
N THR A 337 -5.29 10.46 -24.44
CA THR A 337 -5.33 11.58 -23.49
C THR A 337 -6.64 12.38 -23.62
N TYR A 338 -7.07 12.71 -24.85
CA TYR A 338 -8.35 13.39 -25.08
C TYR A 338 -9.32 12.55 -25.88
N ALA A 339 -10.41 12.11 -25.25
CA ALA A 339 -11.51 11.48 -25.98
C ALA A 339 -12.12 12.44 -27.02
N SER A 340 -12.52 11.89 -28.15
CA SER A 340 -13.18 12.63 -29.23
C SER A 340 -14.51 11.97 -29.57
N GLY A 341 -15.61 12.73 -29.51
CA GLY A 341 -16.96 12.21 -29.80
C GLY A 341 -17.42 11.09 -28.86
N GLY A 342 -16.96 11.09 -27.60
CA GLY A 342 -17.25 10.01 -26.65
C GLY A 342 -16.52 8.69 -26.95
N VAL A 343 -15.38 8.78 -27.64
CA VAL A 343 -14.48 7.65 -27.96
C VAL A 343 -13.05 8.03 -27.54
N GLY A 344 -12.50 7.29 -26.58
CA GLY A 344 -11.14 7.49 -26.08
C GLY A 344 -10.90 6.73 -24.78
N TRP A 345 -9.65 6.75 -24.32
CA TRP A 345 -9.24 6.04 -23.11
C TRP A 345 -9.89 6.62 -21.84
N THR A 346 -9.98 7.94 -21.74
CA THR A 346 -10.57 8.62 -20.57
C THR A 346 -12.06 8.27 -20.41
N GLU A 347 -12.80 8.21 -21.52
CA GLU A 347 -14.19 7.73 -21.58
C GLU A 347 -14.31 6.27 -21.18
N PHE A 348 -13.41 5.42 -21.70
CA PHE A 348 -13.41 4.00 -21.38
C PHE A 348 -13.19 3.77 -19.89
N MET A 349 -12.09 4.27 -19.32
CA MET A 349 -11.75 3.98 -17.94
C MET A 349 -12.76 4.57 -16.96
N TRP A 350 -13.31 5.76 -17.22
CA TRP A 350 -14.39 6.31 -16.40
C TRP A 350 -15.66 5.46 -16.45
N GLN A 351 -16.09 5.02 -17.63
CA GLN A 351 -17.31 4.25 -17.77
C GLN A 351 -17.16 2.84 -17.19
N LEU A 352 -15.98 2.24 -17.31
CA LEU A 352 -15.64 1.00 -16.61
C LEU A 352 -15.70 1.18 -15.09
N HIS A 353 -15.07 2.23 -14.55
CA HIS A 353 -15.15 2.55 -13.13
C HIS A 353 -16.61 2.67 -12.66
N THR A 354 -17.43 3.42 -13.42
CA THR A 354 -18.85 3.63 -13.10
C THR A 354 -19.63 2.32 -13.06
N TYR A 355 -19.42 1.45 -14.06
CA TYR A 355 -20.05 0.12 -14.10
C TYR A 355 -19.64 -0.73 -12.90
N LEU A 356 -18.34 -0.88 -12.65
CA LEU A 356 -17.82 -1.72 -11.56
C LEU A 356 -18.26 -1.18 -10.19
N ARG A 357 -18.25 0.14 -10.00
CA ARG A 357 -18.76 0.79 -8.78
C ARG A 357 -20.25 0.48 -8.56
N GLY A 358 -21.09 0.60 -9.58
CA GLY A 358 -22.52 0.36 -9.47
C GLY A 358 -22.88 -1.08 -9.09
N ASN A 359 -21.93 -2.02 -9.30
CA ASN A 359 -22.06 -3.42 -8.91
C ASN A 359 -21.29 -3.77 -7.62
N ASP A 360 -20.67 -2.80 -6.95
CA ASP A 360 -19.79 -2.98 -5.79
C ASP A 360 -18.59 -3.93 -6.06
N TRP A 361 -17.99 -3.83 -7.25
CA TRP A 361 -16.86 -4.65 -7.69
C TRP A 361 -15.52 -3.89 -7.68
N LEU A 362 -15.40 -2.80 -6.93
CA LEU A 362 -14.14 -2.08 -6.74
C LEU A 362 -13.67 -2.13 -5.28
N PRO A 363 -12.35 -2.17 -5.02
CA PRO A 363 -11.83 -2.21 -3.65
C PRO A 363 -12.34 -1.05 -2.77
N TYR A 364 -12.46 0.15 -3.35
CA TYR A 364 -12.80 1.38 -2.64
C TYR A 364 -13.87 2.20 -3.36
N THR A 365 -15.13 2.12 -2.89
CA THR A 365 -16.26 2.86 -3.48
C THR A 365 -16.85 3.92 -2.55
N ASP A 366 -16.57 3.81 -1.24
CA ASP A 366 -17.10 4.67 -0.19
C ASP A 366 -16.28 5.96 -0.02
N ARG A 367 -16.86 7.09 -0.39
CA ARG A 367 -16.27 8.43 -0.21
C ARG A 367 -16.06 8.83 1.25
N ASN A 368 -16.70 8.15 2.20
CA ASN A 368 -16.55 8.40 3.63
C ASN A 368 -15.36 7.66 4.25
N LEU A 369 -14.78 6.67 3.55
CA LEU A 369 -13.69 5.83 4.03
C LEU A 369 -12.52 6.66 4.57
N LEU A 370 -12.05 7.63 3.78
CA LEU A 370 -10.96 8.54 4.17
C LEU A 370 -11.48 9.87 4.70
N GLY A 371 -12.76 10.17 4.45
CA GLY A 371 -13.41 11.40 4.88
C GLY A 371 -12.80 12.66 4.29
N PHE A 372 -12.14 12.62 3.12
CA PHE A 372 -11.49 13.78 2.50
C PHE A 372 -12.42 14.99 2.40
N HIS A 373 -13.67 14.74 2.01
CA HIS A 373 -14.68 15.77 1.81
C HIS A 373 -15.27 16.32 3.10
N LYS A 374 -15.07 15.66 4.25
CA LYS A 374 -15.74 15.99 5.49
C LYS A 374 -15.21 17.30 6.11
N PRO A 375 -16.04 18.09 6.81
CA PRO A 375 -15.63 19.37 7.41
C PRO A 375 -14.49 19.23 8.42
N GLU A 376 -14.47 18.19 9.25
CA GLU A 376 -13.44 17.94 10.26
C GLU A 376 -12.03 17.80 9.66
N ASN A 377 -11.96 17.39 8.38
CA ASN A 377 -10.70 17.23 7.65
C ASN A 377 -10.32 18.46 6.80
N ALA A 378 -11.14 19.53 6.82
CA ALA A 378 -10.89 20.73 6.01
C ALA A 378 -9.54 21.38 6.30
N LYS A 379 -9.07 21.34 7.56
CA LYS A 379 -7.77 21.90 7.96
C LYS A 379 -6.55 21.19 7.36
N TYR A 380 -6.71 19.97 6.85
CA TYR A 380 -5.62 19.17 6.27
C TYR A 380 -5.51 19.32 4.74
N ARG A 381 -6.44 20.02 4.10
CA ARG A 381 -6.50 20.22 2.65
C ARG A 381 -6.61 21.69 2.30
N ASN A 382 -6.01 22.10 1.18
CA ASN A 382 -5.86 23.54 0.87
C ASN A 382 -6.98 24.05 -0.06
N GLY A 383 -7.98 23.23 -0.38
CA GLY A 383 -9.07 23.58 -1.28
C GLY A 383 -10.42 23.15 -0.75
N GLY A 384 -11.48 23.86 -1.15
CA GLY A 384 -12.87 23.54 -0.82
C GLY A 384 -13.37 22.25 -1.49
N ILE A 385 -14.60 21.86 -1.17
CA ILE A 385 -15.31 20.78 -1.84
C ILE A 385 -16.38 21.38 -2.73
N ASP A 386 -16.37 20.98 -3.99
CA ASP A 386 -17.48 21.22 -4.89
C ASP A 386 -18.53 20.11 -4.71
N PRO A 387 -19.70 20.42 -4.11
CA PRO A 387 -20.74 19.42 -3.84
C PRO A 387 -21.28 18.80 -5.14
N ASP A 388 -21.19 19.50 -6.27
CA ASP A 388 -21.66 18.99 -7.55
C ASP A 388 -20.85 17.78 -8.04
N LYS A 389 -19.58 17.67 -7.63
CA LYS A 389 -18.74 16.50 -7.93
C LYS A 389 -19.01 15.31 -7.01
N LEU A 390 -19.83 15.49 -5.98
CA LEU A 390 -20.28 14.45 -5.05
C LEU A 390 -21.77 14.13 -5.22
N ASN A 391 -22.41 14.64 -6.27
CA ASN A 391 -23.85 14.51 -6.46
C ASN A 391 -24.24 13.10 -6.95
N ASP A 392 -24.87 12.30 -6.07
CA ASP A 392 -25.26 10.91 -6.36
C ASP A 392 -26.26 10.78 -7.51
N ASN A 393 -27.14 11.77 -7.71
CA ASN A 393 -28.06 11.76 -8.84
C ASN A 393 -27.32 11.89 -10.17
N LYS A 394 -26.25 12.69 -10.21
CA LYS A 394 -25.39 12.77 -11.40
C LYS A 394 -24.68 11.44 -11.64
N ILE A 395 -24.17 10.77 -10.60
CA ILE A 395 -23.57 9.42 -10.70
C ILE A 395 -24.54 8.44 -11.35
N LEU A 396 -25.77 8.37 -10.82
CA LEU A 396 -26.78 7.44 -11.33
C LEU A 396 -27.17 7.76 -12.78
N GLN A 397 -27.28 9.04 -13.12
CA GLN A 397 -27.52 9.46 -14.51
C GLN A 397 -26.39 9.03 -15.44
N PHE A 398 -25.12 9.15 -15.01
CA PHE A 398 -23.97 8.69 -15.79
C PHE A 398 -23.96 7.16 -15.93
N TYR A 399 -24.24 6.43 -14.86
CA TYR A 399 -24.36 4.97 -14.88
C TYR A 399 -25.39 4.53 -15.92
N ASN A 400 -26.60 5.09 -15.88
CA ASN A 400 -27.68 4.73 -16.80
C ASN A 400 -27.40 5.09 -18.28
N LYS A 401 -26.56 6.10 -18.53
CA LYS A 401 -26.19 6.56 -19.88
C LYS A 401 -24.86 5.96 -20.38
N SER A 402 -24.13 5.24 -19.53
CA SER A 402 -22.83 4.67 -19.87
C SER A 402 -22.99 3.57 -20.93
N LYS A 403 -22.21 3.67 -22.01
CA LYS A 403 -22.12 2.64 -23.06
C LYS A 403 -21.67 1.31 -22.47
N VAL A 404 -20.67 1.32 -21.59
CA VAL A 404 -20.16 0.11 -20.90
C VAL A 404 -21.26 -0.53 -20.06
N THR A 405 -21.97 0.27 -19.26
CA THR A 405 -23.05 -0.23 -18.40
C THR A 405 -24.18 -0.84 -19.22
N GLN A 406 -24.68 -0.10 -20.22
CA GLN A 406 -25.73 -0.58 -21.12
C GLN A 406 -25.32 -1.87 -21.84
N TYR A 407 -24.07 -1.95 -22.30
CA TYR A 407 -23.57 -3.12 -22.98
C TYR A 407 -23.54 -4.36 -22.08
N PHE A 408 -22.95 -4.27 -20.89
CA PHE A 408 -22.82 -5.44 -20.00
C PHE A 408 -24.12 -5.84 -19.31
N LEU A 409 -25.05 -4.92 -19.09
CA LEU A 409 -26.41 -5.28 -18.63
C LEU A 409 -27.15 -6.11 -19.70
N ALA A 410 -26.97 -5.79 -20.98
CA ALA A 410 -27.56 -6.55 -22.08
C ALA A 410 -26.77 -7.82 -22.44
N ASN A 411 -25.46 -7.85 -22.13
CA ASN A 411 -24.54 -8.92 -22.52
C ASN A 411 -23.63 -9.28 -21.32
N PRO A 412 -24.16 -9.90 -20.25
CA PRO A 412 -23.36 -10.24 -19.09
C PRO A 412 -22.25 -11.22 -19.46
N LEU A 413 -21.05 -11.00 -18.92
CA LEU A 413 -19.94 -11.95 -19.07
C LEU A 413 -20.26 -13.22 -18.28
N SER A 414 -19.94 -14.38 -18.84
CA SER A 414 -19.94 -15.64 -18.09
C SER A 414 -18.90 -15.54 -16.97
N LYS A 415 -19.35 -15.67 -15.72
CA LYS A 415 -18.47 -15.64 -14.54
C LYS A 415 -17.74 -16.94 -14.34
#